data_AF-A0A4R3NAW7-F1
#
_entry.id   AF-A0A4R3NAW7-F1
#
_cell.length_a   1.000
_cell.length_b   1.000
_cell.length_c   1.000
_cell.angle_alpha   90.00
_cell.angle_beta   90.00
_cell.angle_gamma   90.00
#
_symmetry.space_group_name_H-M   'P 1'
#
loop_
_entity.id
_entity.type
_entity.pdbx_description
1 polymer ?
#
loop_
_entity_poly.entity_id
_entity_poly.type
_entity_poly.pdbx_seq_one_letter_code
_entity_poly.pdbx_strand_id
1 'polypeptide(L)'
;MAIPTSRTTVAATIQLDPERCNGCGLCVAVCKDNELTLAQGRVALSGHPVFGCLGCGHCMAICPTGAIRILGRTLSSDDLFDLPERAAATPYAPLHALLQRRRSIREFQDRPIAPELIDKILATARTAPMGIPPSDVHVLVLDGRERVDAFARDFCDDLDGMRWLVSDWMLWLMRPLWGQANDALFRDFVRPMLHTYIEQRRQGVNAVTYDAPPGALFLRLRLLRSGGSHRGRDLRHARR
;
A
#
# COMPACT_ATOMS: atom_id res chain seq x y z
N MET A 1 -4.45 -14.32 18.88
CA MET A 1 -3.31 -13.40 19.15
C MET A 1 -3.33 -12.33 18.08
N ALA A 2 -3.55 -11.07 18.44
CA ALA A 2 -3.68 -10.01 17.45
C ALA A 2 -2.39 -9.82 16.66
N ILE A 3 -2.48 -9.83 15.33
CA ILE A 3 -1.32 -9.65 14.46
C ILE A 3 -0.85 -8.19 14.59
N PRO A 4 0.34 -7.93 15.20
CA PRO A 4 0.91 -6.60 15.25
C PRO A 4 1.24 -6.12 13.83
N THR A 5 1.11 -4.82 13.59
CA THR A 5 1.22 -4.23 12.25
C THR A 5 2.28 -3.14 12.22
N SER A 6 2.79 -2.78 11.04
CA SER A 6 3.75 -1.68 10.91
C SER A 6 3.13 -0.29 11.20
N ARG A 7 1.80 -0.14 11.11
CA ARG A 7 1.05 1.09 11.45
C ARG A 7 0.68 1.18 12.93
N THR A 8 0.47 0.05 13.60
CA THR A 8 0.10 -0.03 15.02
C THR A 8 0.57 -1.33 15.65
N THR A 9 1.04 -1.23 16.89
CA THR A 9 1.46 -2.37 17.73
C THR A 9 0.32 -2.99 18.54
N VAL A 10 -0.86 -2.37 18.52
CA VAL A 10 -2.05 -2.82 19.27
C VAL A 10 -3.11 -3.42 18.36
N ALA A 11 -3.86 -4.38 18.91
CA ALA A 11 -5.03 -4.98 18.29
C ALA A 11 -6.12 -3.94 18.01
N ALA A 12 -6.99 -4.22 17.03
CA ALA A 12 -8.26 -3.50 16.96
C ALA A 12 -9.20 -4.01 18.06
N THR A 13 -10.06 -3.14 18.57
CA THR A 13 -11.06 -3.48 19.59
C THR A 13 -12.45 -3.26 19.02
N ILE A 14 -13.37 -4.17 19.33
CA ILE A 14 -14.78 -4.05 18.98
C ILE A 14 -15.54 -3.45 20.15
N GLN A 15 -16.28 -2.39 19.90
CA GLN A 15 -17.27 -1.82 20.80
C GLN A 15 -18.67 -2.14 20.26
N LEU A 16 -19.53 -2.63 21.14
CA LEU A 16 -20.91 -2.99 20.84
C LEU A 16 -21.84 -2.05 21.60
N ASP A 17 -22.87 -1.56 20.93
CA ASP A 17 -23.97 -0.80 21.50
C ASP A 17 -25.20 -1.71 21.61
N PRO A 18 -25.52 -2.23 22.81
CA PRO A 18 -26.63 -3.17 22.99
C PRO A 18 -28.01 -2.54 22.77
N GLU A 19 -28.14 -1.21 22.91
CA GLU A 19 -29.42 -0.51 22.76
C GLU A 19 -29.78 -0.36 21.28
N ARG A 20 -28.77 -0.18 20.42
CA ARG A 20 -28.94 -0.13 18.97
C ARG A 20 -29.00 -1.51 18.32
N CYS A 21 -28.59 -2.56 19.01
CA CYS A 21 -28.55 -3.91 18.44
C CYS A 21 -29.95 -4.53 18.34
N ASN A 22 -30.35 -4.92 17.12
CA ASN A 22 -31.62 -5.59 16.85
C ASN A 22 -31.50 -7.12 16.68
N GLY A 23 -30.31 -7.68 16.89
CA GLY A 23 -30.11 -9.14 16.82
C GLY A 23 -30.07 -9.77 15.43
N CYS A 24 -29.99 -8.99 14.34
CA CYS A 24 -30.07 -9.53 12.97
C CYS A 24 -28.92 -10.48 12.55
N GLY A 25 -27.78 -10.46 13.25
CA GLY A 25 -26.67 -11.40 13.01
C GLY A 25 -25.82 -11.15 11.75
N LEU A 26 -26.10 -10.13 10.95
CA LEU A 26 -25.35 -9.84 9.71
C LEU A 26 -23.84 -9.66 9.96
N CYS A 27 -23.48 -8.99 11.06
CA CYS A 27 -22.11 -8.79 11.48
C CYS A 27 -21.37 -10.10 11.82
N VAL A 28 -22.09 -11.09 12.37
CA VAL A 28 -21.56 -12.42 12.70
C VAL A 28 -21.27 -13.17 11.40
N ALA A 29 -22.19 -13.11 10.42
CA ALA A 29 -22.03 -13.80 9.13
C ALA A 29 -20.82 -13.30 8.30
N VAL A 30 -20.51 -12.00 8.38
CA VAL A 30 -19.37 -11.42 7.65
C VAL A 30 -18.04 -11.52 8.39
N CYS A 31 -18.05 -11.74 9.71
CA CYS A 31 -16.82 -11.84 10.49
C CYS A 31 -16.12 -13.17 10.22
N LYS A 32 -15.08 -13.17 9.38
CA LYS A 32 -14.31 -14.38 9.06
C LYS A 32 -13.30 -14.81 10.14
N ASP A 33 -13.17 -14.03 11.20
CA ASP A 33 -12.33 -14.35 12.35
C ASP A 33 -13.10 -14.99 13.52
N ASN A 34 -14.43 -15.10 13.40
CA ASN A 34 -15.33 -15.65 14.43
C ASN A 34 -15.27 -14.91 15.78
N GLU A 35 -14.89 -13.63 15.81
CA GLU A 35 -14.87 -12.79 17.02
C GLU A 35 -16.28 -12.45 17.54
N LEU A 36 -17.30 -12.48 16.68
CA LEU A 36 -18.67 -12.12 17.01
C LEU A 36 -19.57 -13.37 17.08
N THR A 37 -20.51 -13.38 18.02
CA THR A 37 -21.55 -14.40 18.15
C THR A 37 -22.91 -13.77 18.46
N LEU A 38 -24.00 -14.53 18.31
CA LEU A 38 -25.32 -14.15 18.80
C LEU A 38 -25.59 -14.85 20.14
N ALA A 39 -25.88 -14.07 21.18
CA ALA A 39 -26.26 -14.54 22.50
C ALA A 39 -27.50 -13.77 22.97
N GLN A 40 -28.54 -14.48 23.42
CA GLN A 40 -29.78 -13.87 23.93
C GLN A 40 -30.43 -12.86 22.96
N GLY A 41 -30.38 -13.14 21.66
CA GLY A 41 -30.93 -12.25 20.64
C GLY A 41 -30.13 -10.97 20.40
N ARG A 42 -28.91 -10.84 20.95
CA ARG A 42 -28.01 -9.71 20.71
C ARG A 42 -26.62 -10.19 20.30
N VAL A 43 -25.87 -9.29 19.67
CA VAL A 43 -24.49 -9.57 19.30
C VAL A 43 -23.60 -9.47 20.54
N ALA A 44 -22.69 -10.42 20.70
CA ALA A 44 -21.70 -10.47 21.76
C ALA A 44 -20.33 -10.91 21.20
N LEU A 45 -19.28 -10.72 21.99
CA LEU A 45 -17.95 -11.28 21.67
C LEU A 45 -17.98 -12.80 21.91
N SER A 46 -17.40 -13.57 21.00
CA SER A 46 -17.36 -15.03 21.10
C SER A 46 -16.37 -15.54 22.14
N GLY A 47 -15.33 -14.74 22.45
CA GLY A 47 -14.21 -15.14 23.31
C GLY A 47 -13.25 -16.15 22.65
N HIS A 48 -13.54 -16.61 21.43
CA HIS A 48 -12.76 -17.61 20.70
C HIS A 48 -12.40 -17.18 19.28
N PRO A 49 -11.80 -15.98 19.09
CA PRO A 49 -11.38 -15.54 17.78
C PRO A 49 -10.18 -16.34 17.26
N VAL A 50 -10.04 -16.47 15.94
CA VAL A 50 -8.89 -17.15 15.33
C VAL A 50 -7.62 -16.29 15.49
N PHE A 51 -7.66 -15.06 14.97
CA PHE A 51 -6.56 -14.10 15.04
C PHE A 51 -6.88 -12.89 15.93
N GLY A 52 -8.14 -12.73 16.33
CA GLY A 52 -8.65 -11.51 16.94
C GLY A 52 -9.16 -10.54 15.88
N CYS A 53 -9.89 -9.51 16.30
CA CYS A 53 -10.36 -8.45 15.38
C CYS A 53 -9.25 -7.92 14.45
N LEU A 54 -9.42 -8.18 13.14
CA LEU A 54 -8.47 -7.77 12.09
C LEU A 54 -8.54 -6.27 11.79
N GLY A 55 -9.58 -5.57 12.25
CA GLY A 55 -9.84 -4.18 11.90
C GLY A 55 -10.20 -3.99 10.42
N CYS A 56 -11.03 -4.86 9.86
CA CYS A 56 -11.44 -4.80 8.45
C CYS A 56 -12.73 -3.99 8.19
N GLY A 57 -13.46 -3.57 9.22
CA GLY A 57 -14.64 -2.71 9.07
C GLY A 57 -15.92 -3.37 8.57
N HIS A 58 -15.88 -4.60 8.03
CA HIS A 58 -17.07 -5.25 7.42
C HIS A 58 -18.28 -5.34 8.36
N CYS A 59 -18.06 -5.63 9.65
CA CYS A 59 -19.15 -5.70 10.62
C CYS A 59 -19.78 -4.33 10.92
N MET A 60 -19.01 -3.24 10.84
CA MET A 60 -19.56 -1.89 10.95
C MET A 60 -20.36 -1.53 9.70
N ALA A 61 -19.81 -1.81 8.51
CA ALA A 61 -20.42 -1.46 7.23
C ALA A 61 -21.75 -2.19 6.97
N ILE A 62 -21.89 -3.45 7.41
CA ILE A 62 -23.13 -4.21 7.19
C ILE A 62 -24.18 -3.99 8.29
N CYS A 63 -23.84 -3.31 9.39
CA CYS A 63 -24.76 -3.18 10.52
C CYS A 63 -25.84 -2.13 10.21
N PRO A 64 -27.11 -2.51 10.04
CA PRO A 64 -28.16 -1.57 9.62
C PRO A 64 -28.51 -0.55 10.69
N THR A 65 -28.22 -0.86 11.96
CA THR A 65 -28.50 0.03 13.09
C THR A 65 -27.27 0.78 13.59
N GLY A 66 -26.08 0.52 13.03
CA GLY A 66 -24.80 1.10 13.46
C GLY A 66 -24.40 0.73 14.91
N ALA A 67 -24.77 -0.46 15.37
CA ALA A 67 -24.53 -0.95 16.72
C ALA A 67 -23.08 -1.43 16.99
N ILE A 68 -22.20 -1.41 15.98
CA ILE A 68 -20.83 -1.91 16.08
C ILE A 68 -19.86 -0.82 15.70
N ARG A 69 -18.83 -0.61 16.53
CA ARG A 69 -17.69 0.25 16.24
C ARG A 69 -16.40 -0.53 16.40
N ILE A 70 -15.45 -0.32 15.50
CA ILE A 70 -14.09 -0.81 15.62
C ILE A 70 -13.21 0.39 15.93
N LEU A 71 -12.36 0.23 16.95
CA LEU A 71 -11.35 1.21 17.32
C LEU A 71 -9.94 0.64 17.11
N GLY A 72 -9.00 1.52 16.77
CA GLY A 72 -7.60 1.17 16.56
C GLY A 72 -7.27 0.82 15.10
N ARG A 73 -6.00 0.48 14.83
CA ARG A 73 -5.51 0.16 13.47
C ARG A 73 -5.84 1.22 12.41
N THR A 74 -5.81 2.50 12.80
CA THR A 74 -6.13 3.65 11.93
C THR A 74 -7.49 3.52 11.24
N LEU A 75 -8.43 2.85 11.89
CA LEU A 75 -9.82 2.71 11.46
C LEU A 75 -10.73 3.30 12.52
N SER A 76 -11.74 4.04 12.06
CA SER A 76 -12.78 4.66 12.85
C SER A 76 -14.13 4.50 12.14
N SER A 77 -15.21 4.90 12.83
CA SER A 77 -16.53 5.00 12.20
C SER A 77 -16.58 6.02 11.07
N ASP A 78 -15.71 7.03 11.10
CA ASP A 78 -15.69 8.14 10.14
C ASP A 78 -15.07 7.72 8.79
N ASP A 79 -14.41 6.55 8.76
CA ASP A 79 -13.89 5.94 7.53
C ASP A 79 -14.97 5.15 6.75
N LEU A 80 -16.17 5.03 7.31
CA LEU A 80 -17.33 4.47 6.61
C LEU A 80 -17.93 5.52 5.69
N PHE A 81 -18.20 5.14 4.46
CA PHE A 81 -18.88 5.96 3.48
C PHE A 81 -19.91 5.13 2.73
N ASP A 82 -20.97 5.80 2.29
CA ASP A 82 -21.98 5.15 1.48
C ASP A 82 -21.39 4.80 0.12
N LEU A 83 -21.60 3.54 -0.28
CA LEU A 83 -21.22 3.12 -1.61
C LEU A 83 -22.13 3.83 -2.61
N PRO A 84 -21.58 4.33 -3.73
CA PRO A 84 -22.40 4.87 -4.80
C PRO A 84 -23.38 3.79 -5.28
N GLU A 85 -24.55 4.22 -5.74
CA GLU A 85 -25.55 3.31 -6.27
C GLU A 85 -24.96 2.42 -7.37
N ARG A 86 -25.43 1.17 -7.47
CA ARG A 86 -24.94 0.22 -8.47
C ARG A 86 -25.08 0.74 -9.90
N ALA A 87 -26.08 1.58 -10.17
CA ALA A 87 -26.30 2.21 -11.47
C ALA A 87 -25.19 3.23 -11.84
N ALA A 88 -24.49 3.80 -10.86
CA ALA A 88 -23.36 4.71 -11.08
C ALA A 88 -22.04 3.97 -11.38
N ALA A 89 -21.99 2.64 -11.19
CA ALA A 89 -20.80 1.86 -11.48
C ALA A 89 -20.49 1.83 -12.99
N THR A 90 -19.20 1.87 -13.34
CA THR A 90 -18.77 1.79 -14.75
C THR A 90 -19.16 0.43 -15.35
N PRO A 91 -19.91 0.39 -16.47
CA PRO A 91 -20.26 -0.86 -17.14
C PRO A 91 -19.03 -1.63 -17.64
N TYR A 92 -19.20 -2.92 -17.95
CA TYR A 92 -18.12 -3.79 -18.37
C TYR A 92 -17.33 -3.25 -19.58
N ALA A 93 -18.01 -2.85 -20.65
CA ALA A 93 -17.36 -2.44 -21.90
C ALA A 93 -16.37 -1.27 -21.75
N PRO A 94 -16.74 -0.11 -21.15
CA PRO A 94 -15.78 0.98 -20.93
C PRO A 94 -14.65 0.60 -19.95
N LEU A 95 -14.95 -0.17 -18.89
CA LEU A 95 -13.92 -0.66 -17.97
C LEU A 95 -12.91 -1.57 -18.69
N HIS A 96 -13.40 -2.51 -19.49
CA HIS A 96 -12.57 -3.44 -20.24
C HIS A 96 -11.68 -2.70 -21.26
N ALA A 97 -12.25 -1.73 -22.00
CA ALA A 97 -11.49 -0.90 -22.92
C ALA A 97 -10.39 -0.10 -22.23
N LEU A 98 -10.66 0.45 -21.03
CA LEU A 98 -9.64 1.13 -20.21
C LEU A 98 -8.48 0.17 -19.87
N LEU A 99 -8.79 -1.04 -19.40
CA LEU A 99 -7.80 -2.03 -19.03
C LEU A 99 -6.94 -2.50 -20.22
N GLN A 100 -7.55 -2.71 -21.39
CA GLN A 100 -6.84 -3.10 -22.62
C GLN A 100 -5.92 -2.01 -23.15
N ARG A 101 -6.30 -0.73 -22.97
CA ARG A 101 -5.53 0.42 -23.48
C ARG A 101 -4.46 0.92 -22.50
N ARG A 102 -4.45 0.46 -21.25
CA ARG A 102 -3.46 0.86 -20.25
C ARG A 102 -2.06 0.41 -20.68
N ARG A 103 -1.16 1.36 -20.90
CA ARG A 103 0.26 1.10 -21.23
C ARG A 103 1.19 1.76 -20.22
N SER A 104 2.38 1.21 -20.06
CA SER A 104 3.46 1.89 -19.36
C SER A 104 3.99 3.02 -20.24
N ILE A 105 3.64 4.25 -19.89
CA ILE A 105 4.09 5.47 -20.58
C ILE A 105 5.48 5.85 -20.06
N ARG A 106 6.39 6.16 -20.98
CA ARG A 106 7.80 6.53 -20.71
C ARG A 106 8.24 7.76 -21.50
N GLU A 107 7.28 8.46 -22.08
CA GLU A 107 7.48 9.71 -22.80
C GLU A 107 6.43 10.68 -22.29
N PHE A 108 6.88 11.82 -21.75
CA PHE A 108 6.00 12.75 -21.05
C PHE A 108 6.14 14.16 -21.61
N GLN A 109 5.01 14.88 -21.62
CA GLN A 109 4.98 16.29 -21.97
C GLN A 109 5.60 17.12 -20.84
N ASP A 110 6.23 18.24 -21.20
CA ASP A 110 6.69 19.23 -20.24
C ASP A 110 5.54 20.11 -19.75
N ARG A 111 4.68 19.51 -18.93
CA ARG A 111 3.52 20.18 -18.35
C ARG A 111 3.29 19.72 -16.91
N PRO A 112 3.09 20.65 -15.95
CA PRO A 112 2.76 20.28 -14.57
C PRO A 112 1.38 19.61 -14.47
N ILE A 113 1.23 18.74 -13.47
CA ILE A 113 -0.06 18.14 -13.10
C ILE A 113 -0.73 19.04 -12.06
N ALA A 114 -2.02 19.33 -12.26
CA ALA A 114 -2.80 20.12 -11.31
C ALA A 114 -2.92 19.38 -9.95
N PRO A 115 -2.75 20.07 -8.80
CA PRO A 115 -2.86 19.44 -7.47
C PRO A 115 -4.17 18.67 -7.28
N GLU A 116 -5.28 19.18 -7.81
CA GLU A 116 -6.60 18.57 -7.69
C GLU A 116 -6.69 17.22 -8.43
N LEU A 117 -5.90 17.03 -9.50
CA LEU A 117 -5.80 15.74 -10.19
C LEU A 117 -5.02 14.72 -9.36
N ILE A 118 -3.95 15.16 -8.68
CA ILE A 118 -3.18 14.31 -7.76
C ILE A 118 -4.11 13.85 -6.63
N ASP A 119 -4.88 14.76 -6.04
CA ASP A 119 -5.84 14.43 -4.97
C ASP A 119 -6.89 13.42 -5.44
N LYS A 120 -7.42 13.56 -6.65
CA LYS A 120 -8.36 12.57 -7.24
C LYS A 120 -7.71 11.20 -7.39
N ILE A 121 -6.46 11.13 -7.84
CA ILE A 121 -5.71 9.87 -7.95
C ILE A 121 -5.53 9.25 -6.56
N LEU A 122 -5.11 10.03 -5.56
CA LEU A 122 -4.89 9.55 -4.19
C LEU A 122 -6.19 9.06 -3.54
N ALA A 123 -7.26 9.84 -3.66
CA ALA A 123 -8.57 9.49 -3.14
C ALA A 123 -9.09 8.18 -3.74
N THR A 124 -8.87 7.99 -5.05
CA THR A 124 -9.25 6.76 -5.76
C THR A 124 -8.37 5.58 -5.35
N ALA A 125 -7.04 5.77 -5.28
CA ALA A 125 -6.12 4.70 -4.92
C ALA A 125 -6.38 4.15 -3.51
N ARG A 126 -6.84 4.99 -2.57
CA ARG A 126 -7.19 4.60 -1.20
C ARG A 126 -8.38 3.65 -1.12
N THR A 127 -9.21 3.53 -2.16
CA THR A 127 -10.36 2.60 -2.15
C THR A 127 -9.97 1.17 -2.51
N ALA A 128 -8.69 0.90 -2.80
CA ALA A 128 -8.22 -0.45 -3.11
C ALA A 128 -8.42 -1.39 -1.91
N PRO A 129 -8.97 -2.60 -2.12
CA PRO A 129 -9.18 -3.54 -1.04
C PRO A 129 -7.85 -4.10 -0.53
N MET A 130 -7.82 -4.54 0.73
CA MET A 130 -6.70 -5.27 1.31
C MET A 130 -7.15 -6.67 1.71
N GLY A 131 -6.38 -7.70 1.33
CA GLY A 131 -6.72 -9.10 1.58
C GLY A 131 -6.70 -9.47 3.07
N ILE A 132 -5.53 -9.35 3.72
CA ILE A 132 -5.38 -9.57 5.16
C ILE A 132 -4.66 -8.35 5.73
N PRO A 133 -5.34 -7.48 6.50
CA PRO A 133 -4.66 -6.45 7.27
C PRO A 133 -3.67 -7.08 8.27
N PRO A 134 -2.44 -6.58 8.39
CA PRO A 134 -1.96 -5.31 7.82
C PRO A 134 -1.16 -5.48 6.53
N SER A 135 -1.39 -4.57 5.58
CA SER A 135 -0.39 -4.26 4.56
C SER A 135 -0.28 -2.75 4.52
N ASP A 136 0.91 -2.22 4.82
CA ASP A 136 1.12 -0.78 4.82
C ASP A 136 1.57 -0.34 3.44
N VAL A 137 0.72 0.48 2.83
CA VAL A 137 1.00 1.14 1.57
C VAL A 137 1.22 2.61 1.90
N HIS A 138 2.47 3.05 1.74
CA HIS A 138 2.80 4.47 1.78
C HIS A 138 2.93 4.99 0.36
N VAL A 139 2.40 6.19 0.17
CA VAL A 139 2.50 6.95 -1.06
C VAL A 139 3.37 8.16 -0.81
N LEU A 140 4.43 8.31 -1.60
CA LEU A 140 5.21 9.55 -1.71
C LEU A 140 4.92 10.18 -3.07
N VAL A 141 4.53 11.46 -3.04
CA VAL A 141 4.33 12.26 -4.25
C VAL A 141 5.54 13.16 -4.44
N LEU A 142 6.27 12.97 -5.53
CA LEU A 142 7.34 13.89 -5.95
C LEU A 142 6.74 14.98 -6.84
N ASP A 143 6.54 16.15 -6.24
CA ASP A 143 6.03 17.32 -6.93
C ASP A 143 7.18 18.16 -7.49
N GLY A 144 7.20 18.33 -8.82
CA GLY A 144 8.26 19.04 -9.56
C GLY A 144 9.23 18.10 -10.27
N ARG A 145 9.61 18.45 -11.50
CA ARG A 145 10.66 17.75 -12.28
C ARG A 145 11.99 17.70 -11.53
N GLU A 146 12.34 18.78 -10.83
CA GLU A 146 13.56 18.85 -10.02
C GLU A 146 13.58 17.76 -8.93
N ARG A 147 12.46 17.51 -8.25
CA ARG A 147 12.37 16.48 -7.20
C ARG A 147 12.39 15.07 -7.78
N VAL A 148 11.76 14.87 -8.94
CA VAL A 148 11.81 13.60 -9.67
C VAL A 148 13.24 13.31 -10.15
N ASP A 149 13.93 14.31 -10.68
CA ASP A 149 15.32 14.20 -11.09
C ASP A 149 16.26 13.97 -9.90
N ALA A 150 16.05 14.69 -8.80
CA ALA A 150 16.78 14.47 -7.55
C ALA A 150 16.64 13.03 -7.06
N PHE A 151 15.42 12.49 -7.03
CA PHE A 151 15.20 11.08 -6.69
C PHE A 151 15.94 10.13 -7.64
N ALA A 152 15.91 10.39 -8.95
CA ALA A 152 16.61 9.57 -9.93
C ALA A 152 18.14 9.62 -9.75
N ARG A 153 18.69 10.78 -9.37
CA ARG A 153 20.11 10.93 -8.99
C ARG A 153 20.45 10.10 -7.78
N ASP A 154 19.74 10.32 -6.68
CA ASP A 154 19.99 9.63 -5.41
C ASP A 154 19.89 8.11 -5.59
N PHE A 155 18.90 7.65 -6.38
CA PHE A 155 18.75 6.24 -6.74
C PHE A 155 19.95 5.70 -7.51
N CYS A 156 20.46 6.43 -8.51
CA CYS A 156 21.65 6.03 -9.27
C CYS A 156 22.92 6.03 -8.40
N ASP A 157 23.07 6.98 -7.49
CA ASP A 157 24.21 7.07 -6.58
C ASP A 157 24.23 5.90 -5.59
N ASP A 158 23.05 5.56 -5.03
CA ASP A 158 22.87 4.36 -4.20
C ASP A 158 23.24 3.08 -4.96
N LEU A 159 22.81 2.98 -6.23
CA LEU A 159 23.12 1.84 -7.09
C LEU A 159 24.64 1.74 -7.39
N ASP A 160 25.34 2.85 -7.63
CA ASP A 160 26.78 2.85 -7.87
C ASP A 160 27.54 2.42 -6.60
N GLY A 161 27.09 2.89 -5.42
CA GLY A 161 27.62 2.43 -4.12
C GLY A 161 27.43 0.92 -3.89
N MET A 162 26.39 0.32 -4.47
CA MET A 162 26.08 -1.12 -4.37
C MET A 162 26.70 -1.96 -5.49
N ARG A 163 27.42 -1.38 -6.44
CA ARG A 163 27.94 -2.05 -7.64
C ARG A 163 28.85 -3.26 -7.34
N TRP A 164 29.54 -3.25 -6.20
CA TRP A 164 30.39 -4.37 -5.77
C TRP A 164 29.58 -5.66 -5.52
N LEU A 165 28.29 -5.56 -5.19
CA LEU A 165 27.39 -6.70 -4.97
C LEU A 165 27.18 -7.55 -6.23
N VAL A 166 27.36 -6.94 -7.41
CA VAL A 166 27.25 -7.63 -8.69
C VAL A 166 28.59 -7.90 -9.35
N SER A 167 29.71 -7.72 -8.63
CA SER A 167 31.05 -8.03 -9.12
C SER A 167 31.26 -9.53 -9.39
N ASP A 168 32.22 -9.89 -10.24
CA ASP A 168 32.51 -11.30 -10.55
C ASP A 168 32.91 -12.09 -9.30
N TRP A 169 33.73 -11.49 -8.45
CA TRP A 169 34.10 -12.05 -7.15
C TRP A 169 32.87 -12.32 -6.28
N MET A 170 31.96 -11.35 -6.14
CA MET A 170 30.79 -11.50 -5.28
C MET A 170 29.84 -12.58 -5.83
N LEU A 171 29.55 -12.54 -7.13
CA LEU A 171 28.65 -13.50 -7.73
C LEU A 171 29.25 -14.92 -7.71
N TRP A 172 30.58 -15.06 -7.87
CA TRP A 172 31.25 -16.35 -7.70
C TRP A 172 31.11 -16.88 -6.26
N LEU A 173 31.30 -16.03 -5.26
CA LEU A 173 31.13 -16.37 -3.85
C LEU A 173 29.69 -16.76 -3.51
N MET A 174 28.70 -16.06 -4.08
CA MET A 174 27.28 -16.26 -3.80
C MET A 174 26.65 -17.44 -4.56
N ARG A 175 27.24 -17.85 -5.69
CA ARG A 175 26.76 -18.96 -6.53
C ARG A 175 26.37 -20.23 -5.77
N PRO A 176 27.17 -20.77 -4.82
CA PRO A 176 26.78 -21.97 -4.06
C PRO A 176 25.60 -21.76 -3.09
N LEU A 177 25.28 -20.52 -2.70
CA LEU A 177 24.29 -20.21 -1.66
C LEU A 177 22.86 -20.05 -2.20
N TRP A 178 22.69 -19.56 -3.43
CA TRP A 178 21.37 -19.17 -3.95
C TRP A 178 20.92 -19.91 -5.22
N GLY A 179 21.71 -20.85 -5.73
CA GLY A 179 21.35 -21.69 -6.87
C GLY A 179 21.44 -21.01 -8.23
N GLN A 180 21.24 -21.79 -9.30
CA GLN A 180 21.48 -21.38 -10.69
C GLN A 180 20.53 -20.29 -11.18
N ALA A 181 19.24 -20.36 -10.81
CA ALA A 181 18.25 -19.38 -11.28
C ALA A 181 18.54 -17.96 -10.76
N ASN A 182 18.97 -17.84 -9.50
CA ASN A 182 19.37 -16.56 -8.94
C ASN A 182 20.69 -16.08 -9.54
N ASP A 183 21.70 -16.94 -9.70
CA ASP A 183 22.95 -16.55 -10.35
C ASP A 183 22.73 -16.01 -11.78
N ALA A 184 21.86 -16.64 -12.57
CA ALA A 184 21.47 -16.17 -13.90
C ALA A 184 20.74 -14.81 -13.84
N LEU A 185 19.76 -14.64 -12.94
CA LEU A 185 19.08 -13.35 -12.74
C LEU A 185 20.09 -12.22 -12.44
N PHE A 186 21.07 -12.48 -11.58
CA PHE A 186 22.06 -11.46 -11.22
C PHE A 186 23.02 -11.13 -12.35
N ARG A 187 23.49 -12.14 -13.10
CA ARG A 187 24.43 -11.95 -14.22
C ARG A 187 23.77 -11.37 -15.46
N ASP A 188 22.58 -11.85 -15.82
CA ASP A 188 21.96 -11.59 -17.12
C ASP A 188 21.00 -10.40 -17.08
N PHE A 189 20.49 -10.04 -15.90
CA PHE A 189 19.55 -8.93 -15.74
C PHE A 189 20.05 -7.86 -14.77
N VAL A 190 20.33 -8.21 -13.51
CA VAL A 190 20.62 -7.20 -12.46
C VAL A 190 21.90 -6.43 -12.75
N ARG A 191 22.99 -7.12 -13.11
CA ARG A 191 24.27 -6.48 -13.47
C ARG A 191 24.12 -5.55 -14.69
N PRO A 192 23.61 -6.01 -15.86
CA PRO A 192 23.40 -5.13 -17.00
C PRO A 192 22.49 -3.94 -16.70
N MET A 193 21.42 -4.15 -15.93
CA MET A 193 20.50 -3.09 -15.51
C MET A 193 21.21 -2.02 -14.67
N LEU A 194 21.97 -2.44 -13.65
CA LEU A 194 22.78 -1.54 -12.80
C LEU A 194 23.73 -0.69 -13.65
N HIS A 195 24.52 -1.32 -14.51
CA HIS A 195 25.45 -0.60 -15.39
C HIS A 195 24.73 0.37 -16.33
N THR A 196 23.61 -0.06 -16.91
CA THR A 196 22.83 0.78 -17.83
C THR A 196 22.29 2.02 -17.13
N TYR A 197 21.69 1.89 -15.95
CA TYR A 197 21.17 3.06 -15.23
C TYR A 197 22.26 4.05 -14.84
N ILE A 198 23.39 3.57 -14.34
CA ILE A 198 24.53 4.42 -13.94
C ILE A 198 25.11 5.13 -15.16
N GLU A 199 25.33 4.42 -16.27
CA GLU A 199 25.94 4.98 -17.47
C GLU A 199 25.03 5.98 -18.18
N GLN A 200 23.75 5.65 -18.35
CA GLN A 200 22.75 6.58 -18.91
C GLN A 200 22.68 7.87 -18.07
N ARG A 201 22.73 7.75 -16.74
CA ARG A 201 22.74 8.92 -15.86
C ARG A 201 23.98 9.80 -16.06
N ARG A 202 25.17 9.20 -16.22
CA ARG A 202 26.42 9.93 -16.52
C ARG A 202 26.35 10.66 -17.86
N GLN A 203 25.57 10.14 -18.80
CA GLN A 203 25.31 10.77 -20.10
C GLN A 203 24.17 11.82 -20.04
N GLY A 204 23.62 12.09 -18.85
CA GLY A 204 22.53 13.05 -18.66
C GLY A 204 21.14 12.52 -19.03
N VAL A 205 21.00 11.22 -19.29
CA VAL A 205 19.72 10.58 -19.64
C VAL A 205 19.08 9.98 -18.38
N ASN A 206 17.86 10.41 -18.06
CA ASN A 206 17.10 9.89 -16.94
C ASN A 206 16.33 8.62 -17.31
N ALA A 207 17.03 7.48 -17.41
CA ALA A 207 16.41 6.19 -17.73
C ALA A 207 15.60 5.57 -16.57
N VAL A 208 15.68 6.14 -15.36
CA VAL A 208 14.99 5.63 -14.16
C VAL A 208 13.53 6.06 -14.16
N THR A 209 13.28 7.36 -14.38
CA THR A 209 11.94 7.96 -14.31
C THR A 209 11.47 8.55 -15.63
N TYR A 210 12.32 8.55 -16.67
CA TYR A 210 12.01 9.08 -18.01
C TYR A 210 11.54 10.54 -17.98
N ASP A 211 12.08 11.34 -17.05
CA ASP A 211 11.68 12.73 -16.84
C ASP A 211 10.17 12.89 -16.65
N ALA A 212 9.57 11.96 -15.90
CA ALA A 212 8.16 11.98 -15.55
C ALA A 212 7.75 13.33 -14.93
N PRO A 213 6.53 13.82 -15.24
CA PRO A 213 6.05 15.09 -14.74
C PRO A 213 5.79 15.01 -13.23
N PRO A 214 5.62 16.19 -12.58
CA PRO A 214 5.20 16.29 -11.18
C PRO A 214 4.04 15.35 -10.86
N GLY A 215 4.17 14.49 -9.84
CA GLY A 215 3.13 13.51 -9.49
C GLY A 215 3.56 12.04 -9.59
N ALA A 216 4.86 11.75 -9.73
CA ALA A 216 5.36 10.38 -9.65
C ALA A 216 5.02 9.77 -8.28
N LEU A 217 4.14 8.77 -8.30
CA LEU A 217 3.61 8.09 -7.13
C LEU A 217 4.50 6.89 -6.82
N PHE A 218 5.31 6.97 -5.77
CA PHE A 218 6.07 5.81 -5.31
C PHE A 218 5.29 5.08 -4.24
N LEU A 219 4.92 3.83 -4.55
CA LEU A 219 4.31 2.91 -3.60
C LEU A 219 5.41 2.17 -2.85
N ARG A 220 5.57 2.48 -1.56
CA ARG A 220 6.45 1.69 -0.70
C ARG A 220 5.61 0.67 0.07
N LEU A 221 5.76 -0.60 -0.32
CA LEU A 221 5.38 -1.75 0.51
C LEU A 221 6.50 -2.00 1.51
N ARG A 222 6.27 -1.68 2.79
CA ARG A 222 7.26 -1.99 3.84
C ARG A 222 7.08 -3.45 4.27
N LEU A 223 7.78 -4.37 3.62
CA LEU A 223 7.94 -5.75 4.11
C LEU A 223 8.90 -5.72 5.31
N LEU A 224 8.39 -6.06 6.50
CA LEU A 224 9.19 -6.01 7.72
C LEU A 224 10.19 -7.17 7.78
N ARG A 225 11.48 -6.83 7.86
CA ARG A 225 12.40 -7.54 8.76
C ARG A 225 12.09 -7.07 10.19
N SER A 226 11.96 -8.02 11.09
CA SER A 226 11.76 -7.81 12.52
C SER A 226 12.92 -7.03 13.12
N GLY A 227 12.64 -5.84 13.67
CA GLY A 227 13.56 -5.12 14.56
C GLY A 227 13.52 -3.60 14.42
N GLY A 228 13.25 -2.92 15.53
CA GLY A 228 13.63 -1.51 15.72
C GLY A 228 12.50 -0.49 15.71
N SER A 229 12.05 -0.15 16.92
CA SER A 229 11.28 1.05 17.28
C SER A 229 11.87 2.32 16.67
N HIS A 230 11.07 3.10 15.94
CA HIS A 230 11.35 4.53 15.77
C HIS A 230 10.08 5.38 15.80
N ARG A 231 10.06 6.25 16.81
CA ARG A 231 9.09 7.30 17.11
C ARG A 231 8.86 8.21 15.90
N GLY A 232 7.59 8.49 15.62
CA GLY A 232 7.17 9.49 14.64
C GLY A 232 7.69 10.88 15.00
N ARG A 233 8.24 11.57 14.01
CA ARG A 233 8.34 13.03 14.01
C ARG A 233 7.38 13.57 12.97
N ASP A 234 6.48 14.40 13.49
CA ASP A 234 5.47 15.20 12.84
C ASP A 234 6.16 16.15 11.84
N LEU A 235 5.95 15.96 10.53
CA LEU A 235 6.37 16.91 9.50
C LEU A 235 5.26 17.95 9.30
N ARG A 236 5.09 18.80 10.31
CA ARG A 236 4.51 20.13 10.13
C ARG A 236 5.65 21.12 10.17
N HIS A 237 6.11 21.57 9.00
CA HIS A 237 6.61 22.93 8.72
C HIS A 237 7.38 22.94 7.39
N ALA A 238 6.69 23.33 6.33
CA ALA A 238 7.31 23.93 5.14
C ALA A 238 6.26 24.86 4.48
N ARG A 239 5.96 25.96 5.16
CA ARG A 239 5.48 27.20 4.53
C ARG A 239 6.45 28.29 4.96
N ARG A 240 7.36 28.64 4.06
CA ARG A 240 7.99 29.95 3.86
C ARG A 240 8.66 29.91 2.51
#